data_AF-A0A2D5FD30-F1
#
_entry.id   AF-A0A2D5FD30-F1
#
_cell.length_a   1.000
_cell.length_b   1.000
_cell.length_c   1.000
_cell.angle_alpha   90.00
_cell.angle_beta   90.00
_cell.angle_gamma   90.00
#
_symmetry.space_group_name_H-M   'P 1'
#
loop_
_entity.id
_entity.type
_entity.pdbx_description
1 polymer ?
#
loop_
_entity_poly.entity_id
_entity_poly.type
_entity_poly.pdbx_seq_one_letter_code
_entity_poly.pdbx_strand_id
1 'polypeptide(L)'
;MISDTIDILDAKIVNIGIEFEVIADEESNRFQLLSECVSTVKNIFVTTPFIGEPLYLTDIYSALNKVDGVVDTKRVEITRKLGSNYSTTKFDLEEALSADGRYLSVPQNVALEIKFPDTDIKGAIS
;
A
#
# COMPACT_ATOMS: atom_id res chain seq x y z
N MET A 1 -19.85 22.00 31.05
CA MET A 1 -19.66 20.54 30.99
C MET A 1 -19.78 20.17 29.53
N ILE A 2 -18.70 19.75 28.89
CA ILE A 2 -18.77 19.21 27.52
C ILE A 2 -19.11 17.73 27.67
N SER A 3 -20.18 17.32 26.99
CA SER A 3 -20.54 15.92 26.86
C SER A 3 -19.60 15.32 25.84
N ASP A 4 -18.58 14.58 26.30
CA ASP A 4 -17.84 13.68 25.42
C ASP A 4 -18.72 12.47 25.14
N THR A 5 -19.22 12.35 23.93
CA THR A 5 -19.83 11.12 23.44
C THR A 5 -18.70 10.23 22.93
N ILE A 6 -18.49 9.07 23.55
CA ILE A 6 -17.54 8.08 23.06
C ILE A 6 -18.28 7.18 22.07
N ASP A 7 -17.93 7.31 20.80
CA ASP A 7 -18.42 6.42 19.74
C ASP A 7 -17.48 5.21 19.60
N ILE A 8 -18.01 4.00 19.79
CA ILE A 8 -17.29 2.74 19.58
C ILE A 8 -17.78 2.15 18.25
N LEU A 9 -16.86 1.97 17.31
CA LEU A 9 -17.15 1.40 15.99
C LEU A 9 -16.63 -0.04 15.89
N ASP A 10 -17.38 -0.90 15.20
CA ASP A 10 -16.92 -2.26 14.86
C ASP A 10 -15.84 -2.19 13.79
N ALA A 11 -14.59 -2.41 14.21
CA ALA A 11 -13.43 -2.40 13.34
C ALA A 11 -13.44 -3.59 12.37
N LYS A 12 -13.10 -3.32 11.11
CA LYS A 12 -12.99 -4.33 10.04
C LYS A 12 -11.61 -4.25 9.40
N ILE A 13 -11.05 -5.41 9.09
CA ILE A 13 -9.78 -5.50 8.37
C ILE A 13 -10.07 -5.63 6.88
N VAL A 14 -9.36 -4.88 6.04
CA VAL A 14 -9.36 -5.05 4.59
C VAL A 14 -7.96 -5.42 4.15
N ASN A 15 -7.83 -6.57 3.51
CA ASN A 15 -6.54 -7.03 3.01
C ASN A 15 -6.23 -6.47 1.64
N ILE A 16 -5.04 -5.90 1.50
CA ILE A 16 -4.53 -5.29 0.28
C ILE A 16 -3.14 -5.82 -0.06
N GLY A 17 -2.72 -5.61 -1.29
CA GLY A 17 -1.33 -5.73 -1.73
C GLY A 17 -0.92 -4.55 -2.60
N ILE A 18 0.36 -4.47 -2.89
CA ILE A 18 0.97 -3.37 -3.66
C ILE A 18 1.64 -3.96 -4.89
N GLU A 19 1.27 -3.48 -6.07
CA GLU A 19 1.93 -3.79 -7.31
C GLU A 19 2.61 -2.53 -7.87
N PHE A 20 3.88 -2.62 -8.26
CA PHE A 20 4.62 -1.46 -8.76
C PHE A 20 5.50 -1.78 -9.96
N GLU A 21 5.82 -0.75 -10.74
CA GLU A 21 6.76 -0.82 -11.85
C GLU A 21 7.71 0.36 -11.78
N VAL A 22 9.01 0.09 -11.83
CA VAL A 22 10.07 1.10 -11.81
C VAL A 22 10.94 0.97 -13.06
N ILE A 23 11.54 2.10 -13.45
CA ILE A 23 12.53 2.20 -14.52
C ILE A 23 13.90 2.15 -13.86
N ALA A 24 14.73 1.18 -14.26
CA ALA A 24 16.10 1.09 -13.80
C ALA A 24 17.03 1.95 -14.65
N ASP A 25 18.14 2.43 -14.08
CA ASP A 25 19.25 2.94 -14.88
C ASP A 25 20.00 1.80 -15.60
N GLU A 26 20.89 2.16 -16.52
CA GLU A 26 21.62 1.19 -17.36
C GLU A 26 22.67 0.37 -16.60
N GLU A 27 23.16 0.88 -15.46
CA GLU A 27 24.26 0.28 -14.69
C GLU A 27 23.75 -0.66 -13.58
N SER A 28 22.46 -0.57 -13.24
CA SER A 28 21.84 -1.29 -12.14
C SER A 28 21.66 -2.79 -12.38
N ASN A 29 21.96 -3.58 -11.35
CA ASN A 29 21.59 -5.00 -11.33
C ASN A 29 20.08 -5.13 -11.07
N ARG A 30 19.30 -5.46 -12.10
CA ARG A 30 17.83 -5.56 -12.04
C ARG A 30 17.30 -6.48 -10.93
N PHE A 31 17.98 -7.58 -10.61
CA PHE A 31 17.53 -8.52 -9.57
C PHE A 31 17.73 -7.92 -8.17
N GLN A 32 18.90 -7.33 -7.93
CA GLN A 32 19.18 -6.65 -6.67
C GLN A 32 18.26 -5.44 -6.48
N LEU A 33 18.12 -4.60 -7.51
CA LEU A 33 17.25 -3.42 -7.49
C LEU A 33 15.80 -3.79 -7.17
N LEU A 34 15.27 -4.84 -7.79
CA LEU A 34 13.93 -5.32 -7.49
C LEU A 34 13.78 -5.76 -6.02
N SER A 35 14.78 -6.48 -5.49
CA SER A 35 14.78 -6.90 -4.08
C SER A 35 14.81 -5.71 -3.12
N GLU A 36 15.57 -4.67 -3.44
CA GLU A 36 15.67 -3.44 -2.65
C GLU A 36 14.37 -2.62 -2.71
N CYS A 37 13.75 -2.50 -3.89
CA CYS A 37 12.43 -1.88 -4.06
C CYS A 37 11.36 -2.60 -3.24
N VAL A 38 11.28 -3.94 -3.34
CA VAL A 38 10.33 -4.74 -2.55
C VAL A 38 10.55 -4.56 -1.06
N SER A 39 11.81 -4.54 -0.61
CA SER A 39 12.15 -4.31 0.80
C SER A 39 11.76 -2.90 1.28
N THR A 40 11.93 -1.90 0.42
CA THR A 40 11.54 -0.51 0.68
C THR A 40 10.03 -0.39 0.88
N VAL A 41 9.23 -1.02 0.00
CA VAL A 41 7.77 -1.03 0.16
C VAL A 41 7.36 -1.80 1.42
N LYS A 42 7.97 -2.96 1.71
CA LYS A 42 7.72 -3.71 2.95
C LYS A 42 7.93 -2.84 4.20
N ASN A 43 8.99 -2.04 4.21
CA ASN A 43 9.35 -1.18 5.34
C ASN A 43 8.28 -0.13 5.66
N ILE A 44 7.51 0.34 4.66
CA ILE A 44 6.39 1.26 4.86
C ILE A 44 5.29 0.61 5.72
N PHE A 45 5.07 -0.69 5.55
CA PHE A 45 3.99 -1.44 6.21
C PHE A 45 4.48 -2.31 7.38
N VAL A 46 5.71 -2.09 7.88
CA VAL A 46 6.21 -2.75 9.10
C VAL A 46 5.36 -2.36 10.31
N THR A 47 4.93 -1.10 10.36
CA THR A 47 3.93 -0.66 11.32
C THR A 47 2.56 -0.80 10.68
N THR A 48 1.65 -1.52 11.34
CA THR A 48 0.27 -1.67 10.87
C THR A 48 -0.40 -0.29 10.86
N PRO A 49 -1.03 0.13 9.75
CA PRO A 49 -1.80 1.36 9.70
C PRO A 49 -2.88 1.42 10.78
N PHE A 50 -3.14 2.62 11.29
CA PHE A 50 -4.24 2.86 12.21
C PHE A 50 -5.60 2.72 11.50
N ILE A 51 -6.65 2.50 12.28
CA ILE A 51 -8.02 2.42 11.75
C ILE A 51 -8.41 3.80 11.17
N GLY A 52 -8.91 3.81 9.94
CA GLY A 52 -9.28 5.03 9.22
C GLY A 52 -8.11 5.83 8.68
N GLU A 53 -6.88 5.31 8.79
CA GLU A 53 -5.71 5.98 8.24
C GLU A 53 -5.72 5.88 6.70
N PRO A 54 -5.68 7.02 5.98
CA PRO A 54 -5.58 7.00 4.52
C PRO A 54 -4.22 6.45 4.09
N LEU A 55 -4.18 5.73 2.98
CA LEU A 55 -2.93 5.24 2.40
C LEU A 55 -2.51 6.14 1.24
N TYR A 56 -1.39 6.84 1.39
CA TYR A 56 -0.85 7.71 0.35
C TYR A 56 0.03 6.92 -0.63
N LEU A 57 -0.43 6.78 -1.88
CA LEU A 57 0.37 6.16 -2.94
C LEU A 57 1.60 7.03 -3.22
N THR A 58 1.47 8.35 -3.10
CA THR A 58 2.59 9.29 -3.27
C THR A 58 3.78 9.00 -2.36
N ASP A 59 3.55 8.45 -1.17
CA ASP A 59 4.61 8.06 -0.25
C ASP A 59 5.36 6.83 -0.75
N ILE A 60 4.63 5.88 -1.36
CA ILE A 60 5.21 4.70 -2.02
C ILE A 60 6.03 5.12 -3.25
N TYR A 61 5.46 5.97 -4.12
CA TYR A 61 6.20 6.55 -5.26
C TYR A 61 7.48 7.26 -4.79
N SER A 62 7.38 8.08 -3.75
CA SER A 62 8.51 8.82 -3.20
C SER A 62 9.57 7.92 -2.56
N ALA A 63 9.16 6.81 -1.94
CA ALA A 63 10.07 5.84 -1.35
C ALA A 63 10.81 5.04 -2.43
N LEU A 64 10.09 4.58 -3.47
CA LEU A 64 10.67 3.86 -4.61
C LEU A 64 11.65 4.74 -5.40
N ASN A 65 11.29 6.00 -5.69
CA ASN A 65 12.17 6.94 -6.39
C ASN A 65 13.42 7.36 -5.60
N LYS A 66 13.52 7.00 -4.32
CA LYS A 66 14.73 7.23 -3.49
C LYS A 66 15.66 6.02 -3.46
N VAL A 67 15.24 4.87 -4.00
CA VAL A 67 16.08 3.69 -4.11
C VAL A 67 17.16 3.95 -5.15
N ASP A 68 18.42 3.71 -4.80
CA ASP A 68 19.54 3.88 -5.71
C ASP A 68 19.37 2.94 -6.92
N GLY A 69 19.59 3.45 -8.12
CA GLY A 69 19.33 2.71 -9.35
C GLY A 69 17.92 2.86 -9.95
N VAL A 70 16.98 3.48 -9.22
CA VAL A 70 15.65 3.83 -9.76
C VAL A 70 15.71 5.19 -10.44
N VAL A 71 15.40 5.24 -11.73
CA VAL A 71 15.25 6.48 -12.49
C VAL A 71 13.88 7.11 -12.25
N ASP A 72 12.82 6.31 -12.31
CA ASP A 72 11.45 6.74 -12.04
C ASP A 72 10.52 5.55 -11.73
N THR A 73 9.42 5.82 -11.03
CA THR A 73 8.38 4.85 -10.71
C THR A 73 7.19 5.10 -11.65
N LYS A 74 6.97 4.19 -12.60
CA LYS A 74 5.89 4.32 -13.60
C LYS A 74 4.51 4.15 -13.01
N ARG A 75 4.33 3.16 -12.14
CA ARG A 75 3.03 2.89 -11.51
C ARG A 75 3.17 2.29 -10.12
N VAL A 76 2.20 2.62 -9.28
CA VAL A 76 1.89 1.95 -8.03
C VAL A 76 0.39 1.69 -8.03
N GLU A 77 -0.01 0.46 -7.77
CA GLU A 77 -1.40 0.02 -7.75
C GLU A 77 -1.68 -0.74 -6.46
N ILE A 78 -2.82 -0.43 -5.84
CA ILE A 78 -3.30 -1.14 -4.68
C ILE A 78 -4.26 -2.22 -5.17
N THR A 79 -3.97 -3.48 -4.82
CA THR A 79 -4.81 -4.61 -5.21
C THR A 79 -5.53 -5.17 -4.00
N ARG A 80 -6.81 -5.52 -4.19
CA ARG A 80 -7.60 -6.15 -3.14
C ARG A 80 -7.23 -7.62 -3.02
N LYS A 81 -6.94 -8.10 -1.80
CA LYS A 81 -6.69 -9.53 -1.56
C LYS A 81 -7.94 -10.20 -1.01
N LEU A 82 -8.31 -11.31 -1.65
CA LEU A 82 -9.53 -12.09 -1.39
C LEU A 82 -9.18 -13.59 -1.35
N GLY A 83 -10.01 -14.37 -0.67
CA GLY A 83 -9.86 -15.82 -0.55
C GLY A 83 -9.89 -16.30 0.90
N SER A 84 -9.75 -17.61 1.11
CA SER A 84 -9.96 -18.24 2.42
C SER A 84 -9.05 -17.71 3.54
N ASN A 85 -7.86 -17.23 3.19
CA ASN A 85 -6.90 -16.70 4.15
C ASN A 85 -7.02 -15.18 4.36
N TYR A 86 -7.86 -14.48 3.60
CA TYR A 86 -8.03 -13.03 3.65
C TYR A 86 -9.41 -12.66 4.21
N SER A 87 -9.56 -11.41 4.62
CA SER A 87 -10.81 -10.84 5.11
C SER A 87 -11.90 -10.85 4.04
N THR A 88 -13.12 -11.19 4.44
CA THR A 88 -14.32 -11.14 3.60
C THR A 88 -14.97 -9.76 3.58
N THR A 89 -14.41 -8.78 4.30
CA THR A 89 -14.94 -7.41 4.41
C THR A 89 -14.97 -6.73 3.05
N LYS A 90 -16.16 -6.50 2.49
CA LYS A 90 -16.31 -5.76 1.23
C LYS A 90 -15.82 -4.32 1.38
N PHE A 91 -14.98 -3.91 0.45
CA PHE A 91 -14.41 -2.56 0.35
C PHE A 91 -13.99 -2.35 -1.09
N ASP A 92 -14.54 -1.32 -1.72
CA ASP A 92 -14.29 -0.98 -3.11
C ASP A 92 -13.06 -0.07 -3.18
N LEU A 93 -11.99 -0.55 -3.82
CA LEU A 93 -10.75 0.23 -3.94
C LEU A 93 -10.88 1.33 -4.98
N GLU A 94 -11.68 1.14 -6.03
CA GLU A 94 -11.85 2.12 -7.10
C GLU A 94 -12.64 3.33 -6.58
N GLU A 95 -13.69 3.09 -5.80
CA GLU A 95 -14.48 4.15 -5.17
C GLU A 95 -13.70 4.86 -4.05
N ALA A 96 -12.83 4.14 -3.34
CA ALA A 96 -12.02 4.69 -2.27
C ALA A 96 -10.79 5.48 -2.75
N LEU A 97 -10.34 5.27 -3.99
CA LEU A 97 -9.19 5.96 -4.55
C LEU A 97 -9.55 7.41 -4.86
N SER A 98 -8.68 8.34 -4.50
CA SER A 98 -8.86 9.75 -4.83
C SER A 98 -8.97 9.96 -6.34
N ALA A 99 -9.70 10.98 -6.76
CA ALA A 99 -9.91 11.26 -8.19
C ALA A 99 -8.61 11.50 -8.97
N ASP A 100 -7.54 11.91 -8.29
CA ASP A 100 -6.20 12.09 -8.83
C ASP A 100 -5.25 10.89 -8.61
N GLY A 101 -5.73 9.81 -8.01
CA GLY A 101 -4.98 8.57 -7.78
C GLY A 101 -3.90 8.65 -6.71
N ARG A 102 -3.85 9.72 -5.90
CA ARG A 102 -2.75 9.96 -4.95
C ARG A 102 -2.90 9.26 -3.62
N TYR A 103 -4.13 9.03 -3.17
CA TYR A 103 -4.36 8.36 -1.90
C TYR A 103 -5.63 7.52 -1.92
N LEU A 104 -5.65 6.50 -1.07
CA LEU A 104 -6.82 5.66 -0.81
C LEU A 104 -7.49 6.15 0.48
N SER A 105 -8.73 6.60 0.38
CA SER A 105 -9.54 7.03 1.52
C SER A 105 -10.08 5.83 2.29
N VAL A 106 -9.81 5.77 3.59
CA VAL A 106 -10.18 4.63 4.45
C VAL A 106 -11.24 5.05 5.46
N PRO A 107 -12.38 4.33 5.57
CA PRO A 107 -13.41 4.62 6.58
C PRO A 107 -12.87 4.48 8.01
N GLN A 108 -13.42 5.26 8.95
CA GLN A 108 -12.99 5.29 10.35
C GLN A 108 -13.13 3.96 11.12
N ASN A 109 -13.81 2.96 10.56
CA ASN A 109 -13.93 1.62 11.11
C ASN A 109 -13.18 0.56 10.29
N VAL A 110 -12.30 0.95 9.37
CA VAL A 110 -11.51 0.03 8.53
C VAL A 110 -10.03 0.20 8.81
N ALA A 111 -9.31 -0.91 8.99
CA ALA A 111 -7.85 -0.95 8.96
C ALA A 111 -7.37 -1.70 7.72
N LEU A 112 -6.38 -1.13 7.04
CA LEU A 112 -5.71 -1.78 5.92
C LEU A 112 -4.61 -2.71 6.43
N GLU A 113 -4.51 -3.89 5.81
CA GLU A 113 -3.50 -4.89 6.19
C GLU A 113 -2.89 -5.54 4.94
N ILE A 114 -1.56 -5.51 4.83
CA ILE A 114 -0.83 -6.42 3.93
C ILE A 114 -0.54 -7.70 4.72
N LYS A 115 -1.28 -8.76 4.41
CA LYS A 115 -1.26 -9.98 5.23
C LYS A 115 -0.02 -10.82 5.01
N PHE A 116 0.42 -10.94 3.76
CA PHE A 116 1.59 -11.72 3.38
C PHE A 116 2.54 -10.85 2.55
N PRO A 117 3.38 -10.01 3.19
CA PRO A 117 4.22 -9.04 2.49
C PRO A 117 5.13 -9.65 1.41
N ASP A 118 5.53 -10.92 1.56
CA ASP A 118 6.37 -11.62 0.59
C ASP A 118 5.63 -11.98 -0.71
N THR A 119 4.30 -12.09 -0.69
CA THR A 119 3.49 -12.49 -1.85
C THR A 119 2.54 -11.40 -2.32
N ASP A 120 2.14 -10.51 -1.41
CA ASP A 120 1.18 -9.43 -1.66
C ASP A 120 1.83 -8.16 -2.22
N ILE A 121 3.16 -8.06 -2.11
CA ILE A 121 3.95 -6.98 -2.71
C ILE A 121 4.69 -7.54 -3.93
N LYS A 122 4.42 -6.98 -5.10
CA LYS A 122 5.01 -7.41 -6.37
C LYS A 122 5.57 -6.22 -7.13
N GLY A 123 6.80 -6.35 -7.61
CA GLY A 123 7.47 -5.34 -8.42
C GLY A 123 7.83 -5.87 -9.80
N ALA A 124 7.91 -4.96 -10.77
CA ALA A 124 8.51 -5.20 -12.08
C ALA A 124 9.54 -4.10 -12.38
N ILE A 125 10.62 -4.47 -13.08
CA ILE A 125 11.63 -3.54 -13.57
C ILE A 125 11.48 -3.41 -15.08
N SER A 126 11.42 -2.17 -15.56
CA SER A 126 11.53 -1.81 -16.99
C SER A 126 12.91 -1.33 -17.36
#